data_AF-A0A222G802-F1
#
_entry.id   AF-A0A222G802-F1
#
_cell.length_a   1.000
_cell.length_b   1.000
_cell.length_c   1.000
_cell.angle_alpha   90.00
_cell.angle_beta   90.00
_cell.angle_gamma   90.00
#
_symmetry.space_group_name_H-M   'P 1'
#
loop_
_entity.id
_entity.type
_entity.pdbx_description
1 polymer ?
#
loop_
_entity_poly.entity_id
_entity_poly.type
_entity_poly.pdbx_seq_one_letter_code
_entity_poly.pdbx_strand_id
1 'polypeptide(L)'
;MKKLFTATLVTLAFAGTATADEIYIDNGANYGGNANTAAGDNTTGWKEELKLVYKSNSIVKDVDGDQTISVGDTITSQGGFVGTNAINENFVTAMTPGQTFGGPSNNGYEADWLLSFRFSDLMGTFNGSDFIYSSGTIDWILFDASEGYTGAALGNEVHLFSTTVTGHTSVPGNQQFTGTVGNFGLGMVNGIPVGDMFNIKYGSSSLTLGEYEATTGLPVRFTIDQNTQSPNVTGYNAATQEFTLEGGHNAALQFQVPEPTTLAILGLGLLGFAGASRRKS
;
A
#
# COMPACT_ATOMS: atom_id res chain seq x y z
N MET A 1 0.79 54.14 -12.88
CA MET A 1 0.97 52.83 -13.54
C MET A 1 0.67 51.74 -12.52
N LYS A 2 -0.54 51.16 -12.56
CA LYS A 2 -1.00 50.12 -11.63
C LYS A 2 -0.56 48.77 -12.19
N LYS A 3 0.35 48.08 -11.50
CA LYS A 3 0.72 46.70 -11.83
C LYS A 3 -0.20 45.76 -11.04
N LEU A 4 -1.11 45.11 -11.75
CA LEU A 4 -1.96 44.05 -11.25
C LEU A 4 -1.09 42.79 -11.12
N PHE A 5 -0.96 42.24 -9.91
CA PHE A 5 -0.31 40.94 -9.71
C PHE A 5 -1.29 39.83 -10.06
N THR A 6 -0.89 39.00 -11.03
CA THR A 6 -1.65 37.86 -11.55
C THR A 6 -1.24 36.59 -10.81
N ALA A 7 -2.26 35.86 -10.33
CA ALA A 7 -2.36 34.41 -10.10
C ALA A 7 -1.34 33.68 -9.20
N THR A 8 -1.90 33.08 -8.14
CA THR A 8 -1.68 31.65 -7.83
C THR A 8 -2.95 31.14 -7.17
N LEU A 9 -3.84 30.55 -7.98
CA LEU A 9 -4.92 29.70 -7.47
C LEU A 9 -4.27 28.34 -7.24
N VAL A 10 -3.84 28.05 -6.01
CA VAL A 10 -3.50 26.70 -5.61
C VAL A 10 -4.82 25.96 -5.41
N THR A 11 -5.29 25.33 -6.47
CA THR A 11 -6.39 24.35 -6.41
C THR A 11 -5.85 23.02 -6.91
N LEU A 12 -5.09 22.35 -6.04
CA LEU A 12 -5.09 20.89 -5.99
C LEU A 12 -6.34 20.51 -5.20
N ALA A 13 -7.49 20.61 -5.87
CA ALA A 13 -8.71 20.01 -5.36
C ALA A 13 -8.49 18.49 -5.39
N PHE A 14 -8.25 17.92 -4.21
CA PHE A 14 -8.46 16.49 -3.95
C PHE A 14 -9.95 16.21 -4.12
N ALA A 15 -10.41 16.13 -5.38
CA ALA A 15 -11.73 15.65 -5.72
C ALA A 15 -11.64 14.13 -5.88
N GLY A 16 -12.30 13.42 -4.97
CA GLY A 16 -12.43 11.98 -4.96
C GLY A 16 -11.76 11.37 -3.73
N THR A 17 -12.53 11.22 -2.65
CA THR A 17 -12.35 10.08 -1.77
C THR A 17 -12.59 8.84 -2.63
N ALA A 18 -11.55 8.31 -3.26
CA ALA A 18 -11.64 7.04 -3.96
C ALA A 18 -12.03 6.00 -2.91
N THR A 19 -13.22 5.42 -3.05
CA THR A 19 -13.55 4.16 -2.39
C THR A 19 -12.50 3.13 -2.81
N ALA A 20 -12.09 2.24 -1.90
CA ALA A 20 -11.16 1.17 -2.26
C ALA A 20 -11.70 0.41 -3.48
N ASP A 21 -10.85 0.24 -4.48
CA ASP A 21 -11.22 -0.52 -5.68
C ASP A 21 -11.07 -2.01 -5.40
N GLU A 22 -12.03 -2.77 -5.91
CA GLU A 22 -11.97 -4.23 -5.81
C GLU A 22 -10.79 -4.76 -6.62
N ILE A 23 -10.00 -5.63 -6.00
CA ILE A 23 -8.94 -6.40 -6.63
C ILE A 23 -9.26 -7.89 -6.66
N TYR A 24 -8.66 -8.63 -7.56
CA TYR A 24 -8.44 -10.06 -7.37
C TYR A 24 -6.98 -10.40 -7.67
N ILE A 25 -6.57 -11.58 -7.20
CA ILE A 25 -5.23 -12.09 -7.43
C ILE A 25 -5.37 -13.35 -8.30
N ASP A 26 -4.70 -13.34 -9.45
CA ASP A 26 -4.50 -14.52 -10.28
C ASP A 26 -3.16 -15.14 -9.89
N ASN A 27 -3.20 -16.40 -9.45
CA ASN A 27 -2.00 -17.14 -9.08
C ASN A 27 -1.50 -18.05 -10.20
N GLY A 28 -2.19 -18.07 -11.35
CA GLY A 28 -1.90 -18.94 -12.50
C GLY A 28 -2.21 -20.43 -12.27
N ALA A 29 -2.56 -20.81 -11.04
CA ALA A 29 -2.92 -22.17 -10.66
C ALA A 29 -4.23 -22.19 -9.85
N ASN A 30 -5.00 -23.26 -10.06
CA ASN A 30 -6.18 -23.57 -9.26
C ASN A 30 -5.75 -24.38 -8.04
N TYR A 31 -5.65 -23.72 -6.89
CA TYR A 31 -5.37 -24.33 -5.59
C TYR A 31 -6.65 -24.71 -4.84
N GLY A 32 -7.79 -24.66 -5.52
CA GLY A 32 -9.10 -24.99 -4.98
C GLY A 32 -9.78 -23.81 -4.30
N GLY A 33 -10.45 -24.07 -3.18
CA GLY A 33 -11.38 -23.12 -2.57
C GLY A 33 -12.80 -23.34 -3.05
N ASN A 34 -13.58 -22.26 -3.17
CA ASN A 34 -14.97 -22.32 -3.63
C ASN A 34 -15.11 -21.73 -5.05
N ALA A 35 -16.29 -21.91 -5.66
CA ALA A 35 -16.55 -21.48 -7.02
C ALA A 35 -16.72 -19.96 -7.21
N ASN A 36 -16.61 -19.14 -6.15
CA ASN A 36 -16.81 -17.69 -6.24
C ASN A 36 -15.49 -16.99 -6.57
N THR A 37 -14.95 -17.29 -7.74
CA THR A 37 -13.75 -16.69 -8.29
C THR A 37 -14.08 -15.46 -9.14
N ALA A 38 -13.11 -14.57 -9.36
CA ALA A 38 -13.32 -13.32 -10.10
C ALA A 38 -13.23 -13.53 -11.62
N ALA A 39 -12.25 -14.31 -12.07
CA ALA A 39 -11.95 -14.52 -13.49
C ALA A 39 -11.45 -15.95 -13.77
N GLY A 40 -12.25 -16.94 -13.37
CA GLY A 40 -11.94 -18.36 -13.58
C GLY A 40 -11.19 -19.00 -12.41
N ASP A 41 -10.91 -20.29 -12.54
CA ASP A 41 -10.57 -21.15 -11.39
C ASP A 41 -9.20 -20.89 -10.76
N ASN A 42 -8.32 -20.13 -11.43
CA ASN A 42 -6.97 -19.80 -10.93
C ASN A 42 -6.93 -18.50 -10.12
N THR A 43 -8.09 -17.87 -9.90
CA THR A 43 -8.19 -16.54 -9.29
C THR A 43 -8.84 -16.59 -7.93
N THR A 44 -8.48 -15.64 -7.07
CA THR A 44 -9.34 -15.30 -5.93
C THR A 44 -10.67 -14.74 -6.44
N GLY A 45 -11.67 -14.64 -5.56
CA GLY A 45 -12.78 -13.73 -5.80
C GLY A 45 -12.35 -12.27 -5.62
N TRP A 46 -13.26 -11.33 -5.89
CA TRP A 46 -13.03 -9.90 -5.64
C TRP A 46 -12.83 -9.61 -4.15
N LYS A 47 -11.82 -8.80 -3.83
CA LYS A 47 -11.37 -8.37 -2.51
C LYS A 47 -11.24 -6.86 -2.48
N GLU A 48 -11.55 -6.26 -1.34
CA GLU A 48 -11.46 -4.81 -1.11
C GLU A 48 -10.16 -4.45 -0.38
N GLU A 49 -9.65 -5.34 0.46
CA GLU A 49 -8.48 -5.06 1.30
C GLU A 49 -7.70 -6.33 1.70
N LEU A 50 -6.41 -6.12 1.97
CA LEU A 50 -5.50 -7.12 2.53
C LEU A 50 -5.17 -6.74 3.98
N LYS A 51 -5.50 -7.60 4.93
CA LYS A 51 -5.16 -7.41 6.34
C LYS A 51 -3.73 -7.86 6.59
N LEU A 52 -2.97 -7.07 7.33
CA LEU A 52 -1.54 -7.27 7.56
C LEU A 52 -1.27 -7.37 9.06
N VAL A 53 -0.28 -8.19 9.42
CA VAL A 53 0.42 -8.11 10.70
C VAL A 53 1.90 -7.98 10.44
N TYR A 54 2.58 -7.10 11.19
CA TYR A 54 4.04 -7.01 11.12
C TYR A 54 4.67 -6.45 12.39
N LYS A 55 5.97 -6.72 12.54
CA LYS A 55 6.84 -6.08 13.53
C LYS A 55 7.77 -5.08 12.85
N SER A 56 8.04 -3.98 13.53
CA SER A 56 9.01 -2.98 13.09
C SER A 56 10.05 -2.71 14.16
N ASN A 57 11.26 -2.39 13.71
CA ASN A 57 12.31 -1.78 14.51
C ASN A 57 12.66 -0.43 13.88
N SER A 58 12.82 0.60 14.69
CA SER A 58 13.14 1.95 14.23
C SER A 58 14.27 2.56 15.04
N ILE A 59 15.08 3.34 14.34
CA ILE A 59 16.10 4.18 14.95
C ILE A 59 15.61 5.62 14.87
N VAL A 60 15.51 6.28 16.03
CA VAL A 60 15.23 7.71 16.12
C VAL A 60 16.52 8.42 16.48
N LYS A 61 16.96 9.31 15.61
CA LYS A 61 18.09 10.20 15.85
C LYS A 61 17.58 11.39 16.66
N ASP A 62 18.10 11.52 17.87
CA ASP A 62 18.00 12.70 18.74
C ASP A 62 18.90 13.79 18.15
N VAL A 63 18.28 14.75 17.47
CA VAL A 63 19.00 15.74 16.65
C VAL A 63 19.58 16.87 17.50
N ASP A 64 18.91 17.24 18.59
CA ASP A 64 19.32 18.31 19.49
C ASP A 64 20.13 17.82 20.71
N GLY A 65 20.15 16.50 20.95
CA GLY A 65 20.92 15.85 22.01
C GLY A 65 20.27 15.98 23.39
N ASP A 66 18.96 16.26 23.45
CA ASP A 66 18.24 16.50 24.71
C ASP A 66 17.86 15.20 25.46
N GLN A 67 18.18 14.04 24.90
CA GLN A 67 17.87 12.71 25.43
C GLN A 67 16.37 12.46 25.62
N THR A 68 15.55 13.14 24.83
CA THR A 68 14.10 12.94 24.71
C THR A 68 13.73 12.78 23.24
N ILE A 69 12.62 12.12 22.93
CA ILE A 69 12.06 12.17 21.57
C ILE A 69 11.33 13.51 21.45
N SER A 70 11.90 14.42 20.68
CA SER A 70 11.51 15.83 20.62
C SER A 70 11.25 16.30 19.19
N VAL A 71 10.63 17.48 19.03
CA VAL A 71 10.24 18.00 17.71
C VAL A 71 11.47 18.19 16.84
N GLY A 72 11.47 17.56 15.66
CA GLY A 72 12.59 17.63 14.72
C GLY A 72 13.48 16.39 14.71
N ASP A 73 13.34 15.49 15.67
CA ASP A 73 14.01 14.20 15.65
C ASP A 73 13.60 13.38 14.43
N THR A 74 14.58 12.73 13.80
CA THR A 74 14.34 11.95 12.59
C THR A 74 14.25 10.48 12.90
N ILE A 75 13.34 9.77 12.23
CA ILE A 75 13.18 8.33 12.37
C ILE A 75 13.54 7.64 11.05
N THR A 76 14.19 6.48 11.15
CA THR A 76 14.26 5.49 10.07
C THR A 76 13.73 4.17 10.60
N SER A 77 12.76 3.61 9.90
CA SER A 77 12.05 2.40 10.29
C SER A 77 12.28 1.29 9.29
N GLN A 78 12.45 0.09 9.82
CA GLN A 78 12.44 -1.16 9.08
C GLN A 78 11.38 -2.09 9.67
N GLY A 79 10.82 -2.97 8.86
CA GLY A 79 9.79 -3.89 9.32
C GLY A 79 9.33 -4.87 8.25
N GLY A 80 8.48 -5.80 8.67
CA GLY A 80 8.06 -6.92 7.84
C GLY A 80 9.13 -8.02 7.79
N PHE A 81 9.13 -8.79 6.70
CA PHE A 81 10.02 -9.93 6.47
C PHE A 81 11.42 -9.48 6.04
N VAL A 82 12.18 -8.93 6.99
CA VAL A 82 13.57 -8.48 6.83
C VAL A 82 14.50 -9.38 7.63
N GLY A 83 15.59 -9.83 7.00
CA GLY A 83 16.65 -10.59 7.68
C GLY A 83 16.15 -11.93 8.23
N THR A 84 16.17 -12.08 9.55
CA THR A 84 15.72 -13.31 10.24
C THR A 84 14.33 -13.19 10.83
N ASN A 85 13.57 -12.13 10.51
CA ASN A 85 12.22 -11.96 11.03
C ASN A 85 11.31 -13.10 10.58
N ALA A 86 10.50 -13.62 11.50
CA ALA A 86 9.65 -14.76 11.21
C ALA A 86 8.45 -14.34 10.34
N ILE A 87 8.16 -15.11 9.29
CA ILE A 87 7.07 -14.78 8.36
C ILE A 87 5.69 -14.81 9.02
N ASN A 88 5.48 -15.69 10.01
CA ASN A 88 4.22 -15.85 10.74
C ASN A 88 3.88 -14.65 11.64
N GLU A 89 4.75 -13.64 11.68
CA GLU A 89 4.53 -12.37 12.34
C GLU A 89 4.56 -11.19 11.37
N ASN A 90 4.80 -11.43 10.07
CA ASN A 90 5.08 -10.42 9.04
C ASN A 90 4.46 -10.82 7.70
N PHE A 91 3.13 -10.83 7.60
CA PHE A 91 2.43 -11.34 6.42
C PHE A 91 1.01 -10.76 6.29
N VAL A 92 0.39 -10.99 5.14
CA VAL A 92 -1.03 -10.71 4.92
C VAL A 92 -1.85 -11.81 5.62
N THR A 93 -2.55 -11.47 6.69
CA THR A 93 -3.30 -12.43 7.52
C THR A 93 -4.68 -12.78 6.96
N ALA A 94 -5.24 -11.93 6.11
CA ALA A 94 -6.54 -12.18 5.50
C ALA A 94 -6.76 -11.29 4.28
N MET A 95 -7.64 -11.75 3.39
CA MET A 95 -8.22 -10.94 2.32
C MET A 95 -9.69 -10.70 2.63
N THR A 96 -10.16 -9.46 2.54
CA THR A 96 -11.55 -9.10 2.86
C THR A 96 -12.24 -8.58 1.60
N PRO A 97 -13.50 -8.98 1.31
CA PRO A 97 -14.29 -10.01 1.99
C PRO A 97 -13.64 -11.40 2.00
N GLY A 98 -13.70 -12.06 3.16
CA GLY A 98 -13.09 -13.37 3.38
C GLY A 98 -13.90 -14.53 2.80
N GLN A 99 -13.25 -15.68 2.62
CA GLN A 99 -13.89 -16.92 2.17
C GLN A 99 -14.70 -17.59 3.30
N THR A 100 -15.80 -16.97 3.72
CA THR A 100 -16.69 -17.50 4.77
C THR A 100 -18.09 -17.77 4.19
N PHE A 101 -18.63 -18.99 4.36
CA PHE A 101 -19.99 -19.40 3.93
C PHE A 101 -20.43 -18.91 2.54
N GLY A 102 -19.72 -19.32 1.48
CA GLY A 102 -20.04 -18.87 0.12
C GLY A 102 -19.60 -17.42 -0.17
N GLY A 103 -18.72 -16.86 0.64
CA GLY A 103 -17.98 -15.64 0.31
C GLY A 103 -16.96 -15.84 -0.83
N PRO A 104 -16.29 -14.78 -1.29
CA PRO A 104 -15.37 -14.83 -2.42
C PRO A 104 -14.20 -15.78 -2.15
N SER A 105 -13.79 -16.55 -3.16
CA SER A 105 -12.71 -17.53 -3.05
C SER A 105 -11.39 -16.86 -2.62
N ASN A 106 -10.59 -17.58 -1.85
CA ASN A 106 -9.20 -17.26 -1.52
C ASN A 106 -8.21 -18.08 -2.36
N ASN A 107 -8.69 -18.98 -3.22
CA ASN A 107 -7.86 -19.84 -4.08
C ASN A 107 -6.65 -20.46 -3.35
N GLY A 108 -6.87 -21.15 -2.22
CA GLY A 108 -5.77 -21.82 -1.50
C GLY A 108 -4.82 -20.92 -0.69
N TYR A 109 -5.15 -19.63 -0.49
CA TYR A 109 -4.35 -18.73 0.34
C TYR A 109 -4.00 -19.33 1.73
N GLU A 110 -2.77 -19.08 2.18
CA GLU A 110 -2.07 -19.65 3.36
C GLU A 110 -1.69 -21.13 3.27
N ALA A 111 -2.36 -21.92 2.43
CA ALA A 111 -2.02 -23.34 2.25
C ALA A 111 -1.01 -23.51 1.11
N ASP A 112 -1.31 -22.91 -0.04
CA ASP A 112 -0.56 -23.10 -1.29
C ASP A 112 0.24 -21.86 -1.68
N TRP A 113 -0.12 -20.70 -1.13
CA TRP A 113 0.61 -19.46 -1.35
C TRP A 113 0.36 -18.45 -0.24
N LEU A 114 1.27 -17.51 -0.07
CA LEU A 114 1.26 -16.52 1.00
C LEU A 114 1.85 -15.21 0.51
N LEU A 115 1.30 -14.10 0.99
CA LEU A 115 1.83 -12.77 0.76
C LEU A 115 2.54 -12.24 1.99
N SER A 116 3.69 -11.63 1.78
CA SER A 116 4.42 -10.90 2.80
C SER A 116 4.94 -9.59 2.21
N PHE A 117 5.61 -8.80 3.03
CA PHE A 117 6.16 -7.51 2.66
C PHE A 117 7.33 -7.16 3.56
N ARG A 118 8.17 -6.23 3.10
CA ARG A 118 9.30 -5.71 3.87
C ARG A 118 9.61 -4.28 3.50
N PHE A 119 10.21 -3.55 4.44
CA PHE A 119 10.74 -2.21 4.21
C PHE A 119 11.94 -1.98 5.13
N SER A 120 12.87 -1.13 4.69
CA SER A 120 14.08 -0.81 5.46
C SER A 120 14.41 0.68 5.49
N ASP A 121 13.61 1.50 4.82
CA ASP A 121 13.91 2.89 4.51
C ASP A 121 12.69 3.80 4.73
N LEU A 122 11.79 3.44 5.65
CA LEU A 122 10.63 4.27 5.96
C LEU A 122 11.08 5.42 6.88
N MET A 123 11.14 6.63 6.34
CA MET A 123 11.78 7.77 6.99
C MET A 123 10.77 8.88 7.33
N GLY A 124 10.99 9.54 8.47
CA GLY A 124 10.10 10.59 8.96
C GLY A 124 10.72 11.53 9.98
N THR A 125 9.89 12.41 10.53
CA THR A 125 10.28 13.37 11.57
C THR A 125 9.21 13.47 12.64
N PHE A 126 9.61 13.61 13.90
CA PHE A 126 8.70 13.83 15.01
C PHE A 126 8.15 15.25 14.97
N ASN A 127 6.82 15.38 14.98
CA ASN A 127 6.16 16.69 14.91
C ASN A 127 5.73 17.26 16.27
N GLY A 128 6.08 16.57 17.37
CA GLY A 128 5.67 16.93 18.73
C GLY A 128 4.53 16.07 19.28
N SER A 129 3.86 15.28 18.43
CA SER A 129 2.83 14.32 18.84
C SER A 129 3.13 12.92 18.32
N ASP A 130 3.57 12.78 17.07
CA ASP A 130 3.87 11.48 16.45
C ASP A 130 4.93 11.68 15.35
N PHE A 131 5.48 10.56 14.86
CA PHE A 131 6.31 10.55 13.67
C PHE A 131 5.47 10.73 12.41
N ILE A 132 5.87 11.68 11.58
CA ILE A 132 5.30 11.89 10.25
C ILE A 132 6.28 11.37 9.22
N TYR A 133 5.92 10.24 8.59
CA TYR A 133 6.72 9.65 7.53
C TYR A 133 6.53 10.41 6.22
N SER A 134 7.61 10.57 5.48
CA SER A 134 7.63 11.37 4.24
C SER A 134 8.18 10.61 3.04
N SER A 135 8.85 9.47 3.27
CA SER A 135 9.43 8.65 2.21
C SER A 135 9.66 7.23 2.70
N GLY A 136 9.89 6.34 1.74
CA GLY A 136 10.22 4.94 1.96
C GLY A 136 9.56 4.04 0.92
N THR A 137 10.06 2.82 0.82
CA THR A 137 9.55 1.81 -0.11
C THR A 137 9.17 0.56 0.64
N ILE A 138 7.98 0.02 0.34
CA ILE A 138 7.54 -1.28 0.85
C ILE A 138 7.56 -2.25 -0.33
N ASP A 139 8.35 -3.30 -0.19
CA ASP A 139 8.53 -4.38 -1.14
C ASP A 139 7.53 -5.49 -0.83
N TRP A 140 6.68 -5.85 -1.80
CA TRP A 140 5.66 -6.89 -1.67
C TRP A 140 6.16 -8.19 -2.29
N ILE A 141 6.01 -9.27 -1.56
CA ILE A 141 6.57 -10.58 -1.92
C ILE A 141 5.51 -11.67 -1.84
N LEU A 142 5.65 -12.63 -2.74
CA LEU A 142 4.86 -13.85 -2.84
C LEU A 142 5.74 -15.05 -2.51
N PHE A 143 5.15 -15.98 -1.76
CA PHE A 143 5.58 -17.37 -1.67
C PHE A 143 4.48 -18.23 -2.27
N ASP A 144 4.82 -19.13 -3.19
CA ASP A 144 3.86 -19.94 -3.95
C ASP A 144 4.32 -21.40 -4.03
N ALA A 145 3.39 -22.34 -4.10
CA ALA A 145 3.68 -23.77 -4.13
C ALA A 145 4.56 -24.17 -5.33
N SER A 146 4.40 -23.49 -6.46
CA SER A 146 5.27 -23.69 -7.64
C SER A 146 6.72 -23.25 -7.39
N GLU A 147 6.93 -22.37 -6.43
CA GLU A 147 8.22 -21.87 -5.96
C GLU A 147 8.72 -22.62 -4.72
N GLY A 148 8.04 -23.69 -4.32
CA GLY A 148 8.43 -24.56 -3.20
C GLY A 148 7.86 -24.16 -1.84
N TYR A 149 6.87 -23.26 -1.80
CA TYR A 149 6.11 -23.02 -0.57
C TYR A 149 5.29 -24.26 -0.18
N THR A 150 5.30 -24.63 1.10
CA THR A 150 4.51 -25.77 1.61
C THR A 150 3.80 -25.46 2.92
N GLY A 151 3.64 -24.18 3.27
CA GLY A 151 3.20 -23.73 4.60
C GLY A 151 4.25 -23.87 5.70
N ALA A 152 5.12 -24.89 5.62
CA ALA A 152 6.23 -25.15 6.54
C ALA A 152 7.59 -24.72 5.98
N ALA A 153 7.79 -24.85 4.67
CA ALA A 153 8.93 -24.32 3.94
C ALA A 153 8.49 -23.12 3.11
N LEU A 154 9.34 -22.09 3.03
CA LEU A 154 9.03 -20.86 2.31
C LEU A 154 9.21 -21.00 0.79
N GLY A 155 10.14 -21.85 0.35
CA GLY A 155 10.52 -21.87 -1.07
C GLY A 155 11.30 -20.61 -1.45
N ASN A 156 11.19 -20.23 -2.73
CA ASN A 156 11.80 -19.01 -3.25
C ASN A 156 10.89 -17.79 -3.01
N GLU A 157 11.50 -16.67 -2.65
CA GLU A 157 10.83 -15.37 -2.62
C GLU A 157 10.60 -14.84 -4.04
N VAL A 158 9.36 -14.44 -4.34
CA VAL A 158 9.02 -13.76 -5.59
C VAL A 158 8.65 -12.31 -5.28
N HIS A 159 9.41 -11.36 -5.80
CA HIS A 159 9.06 -9.94 -5.76
C HIS A 159 7.86 -9.65 -6.67
N LEU A 160 6.78 -9.08 -6.13
CA LEU A 160 5.55 -8.76 -6.86
C LEU A 160 5.55 -7.34 -7.40
N PHE A 161 5.71 -6.38 -6.50
CA PHE A 161 5.75 -4.94 -6.80
C PHE A 161 6.27 -4.19 -5.58
N SER A 162 6.55 -2.91 -5.74
CA SER A 162 6.86 -2.02 -4.63
C SER A 162 5.81 -0.91 -4.51
N THR A 163 5.53 -0.50 -3.28
CA THR A 163 4.75 0.70 -2.99
C THR A 163 5.65 1.79 -2.45
N THR A 164 5.65 2.96 -3.10
CA THR A 164 6.43 4.13 -2.67
C THR A 164 5.56 5.04 -1.81
N VAL A 165 5.97 5.27 -0.57
CA VAL A 165 5.26 6.17 0.36
C VAL A 165 5.50 7.61 -0.05
N THR A 166 4.42 8.35 -0.30
CA THR A 166 4.48 9.78 -0.65
C THR A 166 3.65 10.66 0.28
N GLY A 167 2.89 10.06 1.19
CA GLY A 167 2.09 10.78 2.16
C GLY A 167 1.83 9.94 3.40
N HIS A 168 1.74 10.62 4.54
CA HIS A 168 1.41 10.02 5.82
C HIS A 168 0.53 10.96 6.62
N THR A 169 -0.45 10.41 7.29
CA THR A 169 -1.25 11.10 8.31
C THR A 169 -1.30 10.26 9.56
N SER A 170 -1.17 10.90 10.72
CA SER A 170 -1.33 10.22 12.01
C SER A 170 -2.37 10.93 12.87
N VAL A 171 -3.10 10.11 13.61
CA VAL A 171 -3.89 10.49 14.78
C VAL A 171 -3.45 9.58 15.93
N PRO A 172 -3.70 9.95 17.21
CA PRO A 172 -3.27 9.10 18.32
C PRO A 172 -3.75 7.65 18.18
N GLY A 173 -2.79 6.71 18.08
CA GLY A 173 -3.04 5.27 17.96
C GLY A 173 -3.26 4.75 16.53
N ASN A 174 -3.36 5.61 15.51
CA ASN A 174 -3.60 5.20 14.14
C ASN A 174 -2.74 6.00 13.14
N GLN A 175 -2.10 5.28 12.23
CA GLN A 175 -1.24 5.83 11.19
C GLN A 175 -1.75 5.39 9.83
N GLN A 176 -1.70 6.29 8.87
CA GLN A 176 -2.16 6.02 7.51
C GLN A 176 -1.07 6.42 6.53
N PHE A 177 -0.59 5.45 5.76
CA PHE A 177 0.36 5.64 4.67
C PHE A 177 -0.37 5.68 3.35
N THR A 178 0.08 6.55 2.47
CA THR A 178 -0.45 6.68 1.11
C THR A 178 0.69 6.83 0.12
N GLY A 179 0.44 6.41 -1.11
CA GLY A 179 1.42 6.56 -2.17
C GLY A 179 1.02 5.85 -3.44
N THR A 180 2.01 5.41 -4.20
CA THR A 180 1.82 4.77 -5.51
C THR A 180 2.43 3.38 -5.55
N VAL A 181 1.82 2.52 -6.36
CA VAL A 181 2.35 1.19 -6.71
C VAL A 181 3.29 1.35 -7.92
N GLY A 182 4.27 0.47 -8.05
CA GLY A 182 5.16 0.42 -9.22
C GLY A 182 6.22 -0.65 -9.04
N ASN A 183 7.30 -0.56 -9.84
CA ASN A 183 8.42 -1.51 -9.79
C ASN A 183 7.94 -2.98 -9.76
N PHE A 184 7.24 -3.40 -10.81
CA PHE A 184 6.65 -4.73 -10.88
C PHE A 184 7.71 -5.82 -11.05
N GLY A 185 7.43 -6.98 -10.45
CA GLY A 185 8.23 -8.19 -10.53
C GLY A 185 8.44 -8.69 -11.94
N LEU A 186 9.58 -9.34 -12.16
CA LEU A 186 9.94 -9.95 -13.43
C LEU A 186 9.80 -11.47 -13.33
N GLY A 187 9.61 -12.11 -14.48
CA GLY A 187 9.49 -13.57 -14.57
C GLY A 187 8.05 -14.05 -14.57
N MET A 188 7.86 -15.32 -14.28
CA MET A 188 6.56 -16.00 -14.36
C MET A 188 6.35 -16.86 -13.11
N VAL A 189 5.12 -16.88 -12.60
CA VAL A 189 4.65 -17.84 -11.59
C VAL A 189 3.47 -18.58 -12.19
N ASN A 190 3.46 -19.91 -12.16
CA ASN A 190 2.40 -20.74 -12.78
C ASN A 190 2.01 -20.34 -14.22
N GLY A 191 2.98 -19.85 -15.00
CA GLY A 191 2.76 -19.45 -16.39
C GLY A 191 2.13 -18.08 -16.61
N ILE A 192 1.90 -17.29 -15.56
CA ILE A 192 1.50 -15.88 -15.66
C ILE A 192 2.66 -14.95 -15.30
N PRO A 193 2.81 -13.79 -15.96
CA PRO A 193 3.81 -12.80 -15.56
C PRO A 193 3.56 -12.29 -14.14
N VAL A 194 4.63 -12.15 -13.36
CA VAL A 194 4.53 -11.71 -11.95
C VAL A 194 3.86 -10.34 -11.81
N GLY A 195 4.17 -9.41 -12.71
CA GLY A 195 3.54 -8.08 -12.74
C GLY A 195 2.04 -8.07 -13.05
N ASP A 196 1.50 -9.19 -13.53
CA ASP A 196 0.11 -9.32 -13.97
C ASP A 196 -0.79 -10.05 -12.96
N MET A 197 -0.22 -10.48 -11.81
CA MET A 197 -0.95 -11.25 -10.80
C MET A 197 -2.05 -10.44 -10.12
N PHE A 198 -1.84 -9.14 -9.89
CA PHE A 198 -2.81 -8.27 -9.25
C PHE A 198 -3.67 -7.55 -10.27
N ASN A 199 -4.98 -7.73 -10.14
CA ASN A 199 -5.96 -7.23 -11.08
C ASN A 199 -6.97 -6.35 -10.37
N ILE A 200 -7.31 -5.22 -10.98
CA ILE A 200 -8.33 -4.28 -10.49
C ILE A 200 -9.58 -4.36 -11.36
N LYS A 201 -10.72 -4.06 -10.75
CA LYS A 201 -11.97 -3.92 -11.48
C LYS A 201 -11.93 -2.66 -12.35
N TYR A 202 -12.24 -2.80 -13.63
CA TYR A 202 -12.26 -1.68 -14.56
C TYR A 202 -13.47 -1.77 -15.50
N GLY A 203 -14.48 -0.95 -15.20
CA GLY A 203 -15.76 -0.98 -15.91
C GLY A 203 -16.47 -2.34 -15.75
N SER A 204 -16.61 -3.07 -16.86
CA SER A 204 -17.21 -4.42 -16.88
C SER A 204 -16.18 -5.55 -17.01
N SER A 205 -14.89 -5.21 -16.92
CA SER A 205 -13.77 -6.14 -17.03
C SER A 205 -12.75 -5.88 -15.90
N SER A 206 -11.53 -6.35 -16.08
CA SER A 206 -10.40 -6.10 -15.19
C SER A 206 -9.18 -5.65 -16.00
N LEU A 207 -8.28 -4.95 -15.35
CA LEU A 207 -6.93 -4.68 -15.83
C LEU A 207 -5.94 -5.12 -14.76
N THR A 208 -4.75 -5.56 -15.17
CA THR A 208 -3.65 -5.69 -14.21
C THR A 208 -3.25 -4.32 -13.68
N LEU A 209 -2.58 -4.26 -12.53
CA LEU A 209 -2.06 -2.99 -12.00
C LEU A 209 -1.14 -2.30 -13.02
N GLY A 210 -0.27 -3.06 -13.68
CA GLY A 210 0.63 -2.53 -14.71
C GLY A 210 -0.10 -2.07 -15.98
N GLU A 211 -1.10 -2.83 -16.43
CA GLU A 211 -1.92 -2.47 -17.60
C GLU A 211 -2.73 -1.19 -17.37
N TYR A 212 -3.23 -0.98 -16.16
CA TYR A 212 -3.97 0.23 -15.82
C TYR A 212 -3.11 1.48 -15.99
N GLU A 213 -1.88 1.47 -15.47
CA GLU A 213 -0.97 2.61 -15.60
C GLU A 213 -0.60 2.86 -17.06
N ALA A 214 -0.34 1.78 -17.82
CA ALA A 214 -0.03 1.87 -19.24
C ALA A 214 -1.22 2.42 -20.07
N THR A 215 -2.45 2.06 -19.70
CA THR A 215 -3.67 2.45 -20.42
C THR A 215 -4.12 3.87 -20.09
N THR A 216 -4.02 4.27 -18.82
CA THR A 216 -4.58 5.55 -18.33
C THR A 216 -3.52 6.64 -18.18
N GLY A 217 -2.24 6.29 -18.05
CA GLY A 217 -1.16 7.21 -17.71
C GLY A 217 -1.23 7.72 -16.26
N LEU A 218 -2.10 7.15 -15.43
CA LEU A 218 -2.25 7.49 -14.01
C LEU A 218 -1.67 6.36 -13.15
N PRO A 219 -0.98 6.68 -12.05
CA PRO A 219 -0.45 5.65 -11.16
C PRO A 219 -1.57 4.99 -10.35
N VAL A 220 -1.42 3.71 -10.07
CA VAL A 220 -2.23 3.04 -9.04
C VAL A 220 -1.81 3.59 -7.68
N ARG A 221 -2.79 3.97 -6.86
CA ARG A 221 -2.53 4.43 -5.49
C ARG A 221 -2.83 3.34 -4.48
N PHE A 222 -2.22 3.49 -3.32
CA PHE A 222 -2.52 2.62 -2.19
C PHE A 222 -2.76 3.45 -0.93
N THR A 223 -3.46 2.83 0.01
CA THR A 223 -3.54 3.25 1.41
C THR A 223 -3.21 2.06 2.29
N ILE A 224 -2.34 2.26 3.27
CA ILE A 224 -2.17 1.34 4.41
C ILE A 224 -2.65 2.07 5.65
N ASP A 225 -3.75 1.60 6.22
CA ASP A 225 -4.28 2.08 7.50
C ASP A 225 -3.85 1.13 8.60
N GLN A 226 -3.16 1.63 9.63
CA GLN A 226 -2.56 0.79 10.66
C GLN A 226 -2.73 1.32 12.07
N ASN A 227 -2.97 0.38 12.97
CA ASN A 227 -2.88 0.62 14.39
C ASN A 227 -1.55 0.07 14.91
N THR A 228 -0.78 0.94 15.56
CA THR A 228 0.43 0.53 16.25
C THR A 228 0.08 0.11 17.67
N GLN A 229 0.42 -1.11 18.02
CA GLN A 229 0.36 -1.59 19.39
C GLN A 229 1.55 -1.01 20.17
N SER A 230 1.28 0.06 20.93
CA SER A 230 2.17 0.69 21.93
C SER A 230 3.67 0.60 21.61
N PRO A 231 4.22 1.52 20.80
CA PRO A 231 5.65 1.50 20.49
C PRO A 231 6.48 1.56 21.78
N ASN A 232 7.50 0.72 21.88
CA ASN A 232 8.34 0.59 23.05
C ASN A 232 9.74 1.12 22.77
N VAL A 233 10.22 2.06 23.60
CA VAL A 233 11.61 2.50 23.56
C VAL A 233 12.46 1.44 24.27
N THR A 234 13.29 0.74 23.51
CA THR A 234 14.11 -0.38 24.04
C THR A 234 15.50 0.06 24.46
N GLY A 235 15.96 1.24 24.04
CA GLY A 235 17.24 1.79 24.46
C GLY A 235 17.52 3.20 23.94
N TYR A 236 18.56 3.81 24.51
CA TYR A 236 19.17 5.03 24.02
C TYR A 236 20.70 4.88 24.01
N ASN A 237 21.32 5.15 22.87
CA ASN A 237 22.77 5.19 22.73
C ASN A 237 23.25 6.64 22.76
N ALA A 238 23.84 7.06 23.88
CA ALA A 238 24.32 8.43 24.05
C ALA A 238 25.52 8.79 23.14
N ALA A 239 26.28 7.80 22.65
CA ALA A 239 27.41 8.06 21.76
C ALA A 239 26.95 8.39 20.34
N THR A 240 25.86 7.76 19.88
CA THR A 240 25.25 8.04 18.57
C THR A 240 24.02 8.93 18.65
N GLN A 241 23.54 9.27 19.85
CA GLN A 241 22.29 10.00 20.12
C GLN A 241 21.10 9.34 19.40
N GLU A 242 20.91 8.04 19.64
CA GLU A 242 19.90 7.25 18.96
C GLU A 242 19.02 6.51 19.96
N PHE A 243 17.71 6.65 19.81
CA PHE A 243 16.75 5.75 20.44
C PHE A 243 16.48 4.56 19.54
N THR A 244 16.27 3.40 20.15
CA THR A 244 15.75 2.21 19.49
C THR A 244 14.29 2.02 19.89
N LEU A 245 13.42 1.89 18.89
CA LEU A 245 11.99 1.68 19.07
C LEU A 245 11.56 0.38 18.41
N GLU A 246 10.67 -0.35 19.08
CA GLU A 246 10.01 -1.54 18.53
C GLU A 246 8.50 -1.37 18.55
N GLY A 247 7.83 -1.94 17.55
CA GLY A 247 6.37 -1.84 17.41
C GLY A 247 5.77 -3.06 16.74
N GLY A 248 4.57 -3.43 17.19
CA GLY A 248 3.72 -4.38 16.48
C GLY A 248 2.56 -3.65 15.82
N HIS A 249 2.17 -4.08 14.63
CA HIS A 249 1.17 -3.40 13.82
C HIS A 249 0.12 -4.37 13.31
N ASN A 250 -1.13 -3.90 13.31
CA ASN A 250 -2.20 -4.51 12.52
C ASN A 250 -2.65 -3.47 11.51
N ALA A 251 -2.64 -3.83 10.24
CA ALA A 251 -2.91 -2.89 9.17
C ALA A 251 -3.87 -3.47 8.11
N ALA A 252 -4.36 -2.59 7.25
CA ALA A 252 -5.14 -2.93 6.08
C ALA A 252 -4.58 -2.17 4.87
N LEU A 253 -4.15 -2.92 3.85
CA LEU A 253 -3.80 -2.38 2.54
C LEU A 253 -5.04 -2.34 1.65
N GLN A 254 -5.25 -1.20 1.00
CA GLN A 254 -6.28 -0.96 0.00
C GLN A 254 -5.67 -0.32 -1.24
N PHE A 255 -6.20 -0.66 -2.40
CA PHE A 255 -5.84 -0.03 -3.67
C PHE A 255 -6.89 1.01 -4.05
N GLN A 256 -6.42 2.10 -4.66
CA GLN A 256 -7.24 3.21 -5.12
C GLN A 256 -6.79 3.58 -6.52
N VAL A 257 -7.71 3.50 -7.47
CA VAL A 257 -7.48 3.60 -8.89
C VAL A 257 -8.25 4.82 -9.39
N PRO A 258 -7.58 5.94 -9.70
CA PRO A 258 -8.28 7.13 -10.19
C PRO A 258 -9.01 6.88 -11.52
N GLU A 259 -10.33 7.04 -11.56
CA GLU A 259 -11.05 6.91 -12.85
C GLU A 259 -10.78 8.13 -13.77
N PRO A 260 -10.29 7.93 -15.01
CA PRO A 260 -9.97 9.02 -15.93
C PRO A 260 -11.18 9.88 -16.34
N THR A 261 -12.37 9.28 -16.38
CA THR A 261 -13.63 9.94 -16.79
C THR A 261 -14.14 10.91 -15.73
N THR A 262 -13.97 10.61 -14.44
CA THR A 262 -14.39 11.49 -13.34
C THR A 262 -13.60 12.81 -13.36
N LEU A 263 -12.30 12.75 -13.68
CA LEU A 263 -11.46 13.95 -13.85
C LEU A 263 -11.88 14.78 -15.08
N ALA A 264 -12.21 14.12 -16.19
CA ALA A 264 -12.69 14.79 -17.39
C ALA A 264 -14.05 15.48 -17.19
N ILE A 265 -14.99 14.85 -16.47
CA ILE A 265 -16.31 15.42 -16.18
C ILE A 265 -16.20 16.64 -15.25
N LEU A 266 -15.33 16.59 -14.22
CA LEU A 266 -15.05 17.74 -13.36
C LEU A 266 -14.38 18.89 -14.15
N GLY A 267 -13.41 18.57 -15.00
CA GLY A 267 -12.74 19.55 -15.87
C GLY A 267 -13.69 20.19 -16.90
N LEU A 268 -14.54 19.39 -17.54
CA LEU A 268 -15.55 19.86 -18.50
C LEU A 268 -16.69 20.62 -17.82
N GLY A 269 -17.08 20.24 -16.59
CA GLY A 269 -18.04 20.97 -15.77
C GLY A 269 -17.55 22.38 -15.45
N LEU A 270 -16.27 22.54 -15.09
CA LEU A 270 -15.67 23.85 -14.84
C LEU A 270 -15.57 24.70 -16.12
N LEU A 271 -15.23 24.11 -17.26
CA LEU A 271 -15.29 24.79 -18.56
C LEU A 271 -16.71 25.20 -18.94
N GLY A 272 -17.72 24.37 -18.64
CA GLY A 272 -19.13 24.68 -18.86
C GLY A 272 -19.59 25.91 -18.07
N PHE A 273 -19.19 26.03 -16.80
CA PHE A 273 -19.47 27.22 -15.98
C PHE A 273 -18.69 28.46 -16.42
N ALA A 274 -17.43 28.31 -16.84
CA ALA A 274 -16.65 29.41 -17.42
C ALA A 274 -17.25 29.91 -18.75
N GLY A 275 -17.77 29.00 -19.59
CA GLY A 275 -18.47 29.31 -20.84
C GLY A 275 -19.82 29.99 -20.63
N ALA A 276 -20.59 29.57 -19.61
CA ALA A 276 -21.85 30.20 -19.24
C ALA A 276 -21.68 31.61 -18.65
N SER A 277 -20.56 31.89 -17.98
CA SER A 277 -20.27 33.23 -17.41
C SER A 277 -20.01 34.32 -18.45
N ARG A 278 -19.65 33.96 -19.70
CA ARG A 278 -19.39 34.91 -20.79
C ARG A 278 -20.64 35.36 -21.54
N ARG A 279 -21.82 34.80 -21.25
CA ARG A 279 -23.08 35.22 -21.88
C ARG A 279 -23.83 36.24 -21.01
N LYS A 280 -23.16 37.35 -20.72
CA LYS A 280 -23.78 38.64 -20.36
C LYS A 280 -22.99 39.77 -21.02
N SER A 281 -23.36 40.08 -22.26
CA SER A 281 -23.29 41.44 -22.83
C SER A 281 -24.70 41.85 -23.18
#